data_AF-A0A5J5C4M9-F1
#
_entry.id   AF-A0A5J5C4M9-F1
#
_cell.length_a   1.000
_cell.length_b   1.000
_cell.length_c   1.000
_cell.angle_alpha   90.00
_cell.angle_beta   90.00
_cell.angle_gamma   90.00
#
_symmetry.space_group_name_H-M   'P 1'
#
loop_
_entity.id
_entity.type
_entity.pdbx_description
1 polymer ?
#
loop_
_entity_poly.entity_id
_entity_poly.type
_entity_poly.pdbx_seq_one_letter_code
_entity_poly.pdbx_strand_id
1 'polypeptide(L)'
;MAGGAANEALKERITRLENFVGVPEDDEAVSLSISTEQHAIELVDLRKILDDFMTETNARVNNIIEDVMSLTDVVKINLKSLEDEVALVKNDHSKKEGKKKTGVLSALQLKTGLRKGEETYLAALVEIKPDTTVEVPDEATAAHAAIALDGRNPSPPRKREP
;
A
#
# COMPACT_ATOMS: atom_id res chain seq x y z
N MET A 1 37.80 8.68 8.25
CA MET A 1 39.24 8.38 8.13
C MET A 1 39.82 7.52 9.27
N ALA A 2 39.01 6.85 10.11
CA ALA A 2 39.51 6.14 11.30
C ALA A 2 39.96 4.66 11.06
N GLY A 3 39.67 4.06 9.90
CA GLY A 3 39.92 2.63 9.66
C GLY A 3 41.30 2.26 9.10
N GLY A 4 42.03 3.22 8.51
CA GLY A 4 43.27 2.92 7.77
C GLY A 4 44.39 2.39 8.67
N ALA A 5 44.66 3.06 9.80
CA ALA A 5 45.71 2.66 10.73
C ALA A 5 45.43 1.30 11.39
N ALA A 6 44.16 1.01 11.68
CA ALA A 6 43.76 -0.28 12.25
C ALA A 6 43.89 -1.43 11.25
N ASN A 7 43.58 -1.20 9.97
CA ASN A 7 43.70 -2.21 8.92
C ASN A 7 45.17 -2.53 8.63
N GLU A 8 46.05 -1.54 8.54
CA GLU A 8 47.48 -1.78 8.35
C GLU A 8 48.11 -2.54 9.52
N ALA A 9 47.74 -2.21 10.76
CA ALA A 9 48.17 -2.98 11.94
C ALA A 9 47.63 -4.42 11.93
N LEU A 10 46.43 -4.65 11.39
CA LEU A 10 45.85 -5.99 11.23
C LEU A 10 46.62 -6.79 10.17
N LYS A 11 46.89 -6.20 9.00
CA LYS A 11 47.70 -6.84 7.95
C LYS A 11 49.08 -7.23 8.47
N GLU A 12 49.77 -6.32 9.16
CA GLU A 12 51.09 -6.59 9.73
C GLU A 12 51.04 -7.77 10.72
N ARG A 13 50.01 -7.85 11.55
CA ARG A 13 49.83 -8.97 12.48
C ARG A 13 49.56 -10.28 11.76
N ILE A 14 48.75 -10.27 10.70
CA ILE A 14 48.44 -11.46 9.89
C ILE A 14 49.73 -11.97 9.23
N THR A 15 50.50 -11.10 8.58
CA THR A 15 51.77 -11.49 7.95
C THR A 15 52.77 -12.06 8.96
N ARG A 16 52.87 -11.48 10.15
CA ARG A 16 53.75 -12.00 11.22
C ARG A 16 53.32 -13.40 11.69
N LEU A 17 52.02 -13.64 11.82
CA LEU A 17 51.48 -14.94 12.22
C LEU A 17 51.68 -15.99 11.13
N GLU A 18 51.44 -15.65 9.87
CA GLU A 18 51.69 -16.54 8.74
C GLU A 18 53.16 -16.97 8.67
N ASN A 19 54.08 -16.01 8.83
CA ASN A 19 55.51 -16.31 8.85
C ASN A 19 55.92 -17.21 10.03
N PHE A 20 55.22 -17.12 11.16
CA PHE A 20 55.47 -17.97 12.33
C PHE A 20 54.95 -19.40 12.13
N VAL A 21 53.78 -19.55 11.49
CA VAL A 21 53.15 -20.85 11.22
C VAL A 21 53.84 -21.58 10.06
N GLY A 22 54.43 -20.84 9.11
CA GLY A 22 55.09 -21.38 7.93
C GLY A 22 54.13 -21.59 6.76
N VAL A 23 54.66 -22.09 5.64
CA VAL A 23 53.87 -22.36 4.43
C VAL A 23 53.09 -23.66 4.63
N PRO A 24 51.77 -23.68 4.38
CA PRO A 24 50.99 -24.91 4.45
C PRO A 24 51.52 -25.96 3.46
N GLU A 25 51.44 -27.24 3.83
CA GLU A 25 51.89 -28.37 2.97
C GLU A 25 50.94 -28.66 1.81
N ASP A 26 49.74 -28.08 1.84
CA ASP A 26 48.70 -28.21 0.82
C ASP A 26 48.83 -27.08 -0.21
N ASP A 27 49.04 -27.45 -1.48
CA ASP A 27 49.16 -26.52 -2.60
C ASP A 27 47.85 -25.74 -2.88
N GLU A 28 46.69 -26.21 -2.39
CA GLU A 28 45.40 -25.51 -2.54
C GLU A 28 45.17 -24.44 -1.45
N ALA A 29 46.01 -24.40 -0.41
CA ALA A 29 45.85 -23.48 0.70
C ALA A 29 46.33 -22.06 0.33
N VAL A 30 45.42 -21.09 0.39
CA VAL A 30 45.72 -19.67 0.17
C VAL A 30 46.18 -19.03 1.48
N SER A 31 47.21 -18.18 1.40
CA SER A 31 47.68 -17.37 2.53
C SER A 31 46.56 -16.47 3.08
N LEU A 32 46.45 -16.39 4.42
CA LEU A 32 45.55 -15.49 5.14
C LEU A 32 45.73 -14.01 4.75
N SER A 33 46.94 -13.56 4.43
CA SER A 33 47.21 -12.21 3.93
C SER A 33 46.51 -11.95 2.60
N ILE A 34 46.63 -12.88 1.65
CA ILE A 34 45.97 -12.83 0.34
C ILE A 34 44.44 -12.86 0.51
N SER A 35 43.93 -13.76 1.36
CA SER A 35 42.48 -13.83 1.64
C SER A 35 41.94 -12.56 2.30
N THR A 36 42.69 -11.96 3.24
CA THR A 36 42.28 -10.73 3.92
C THR A 36 42.28 -9.53 2.97
N GLU A 37 43.26 -9.46 2.08
CA GLU A 37 43.31 -8.42 1.04
C GLU A 37 42.13 -8.55 0.07
N GLN A 38 41.83 -9.78 -0.36
CA GLN A 38 40.68 -10.06 -1.22
C GLN A 38 39.35 -9.65 -0.58
N HIS A 39 39.12 -10.01 0.69
CA HIS A 39 37.91 -9.58 1.40
C HIS A 39 37.82 -8.06 1.59
N ALA A 40 38.95 -7.36 1.73
CA ALA A 40 38.95 -5.90 1.79
C ALA A 40 38.46 -5.29 0.47
N ILE A 41 38.83 -5.87 -0.68
CA ILE A 41 38.35 -5.44 -2.00
C ILE A 41 36.85 -5.71 -2.13
N GLU A 42 36.39 -6.90 -1.77
CA GLU A 42 34.97 -7.27 -1.81
C GLU A 42 34.10 -6.33 -0.95
N LEU A 43 34.58 -5.93 0.23
CA LEU A 43 33.87 -4.97 1.07
C LEU A 43 33.80 -3.58 0.46
N VAL A 44 34.83 -3.14 -0.27
CA VAL A 44 34.81 -1.87 -1.00
C VAL A 44 33.82 -1.92 -2.15
N ASP A 45 33.79 -3.01 -2.92
CA ASP A 45 32.84 -3.19 -4.01
C ASP A 45 31.40 -3.26 -3.52
N LEU A 46 31.14 -4.02 -2.44
CA LEU A 46 29.83 -4.06 -1.79
C LEU A 46 29.40 -2.69 -1.28
N ARG A 47 30.32 -1.91 -0.71
CA ARG A 47 30.02 -0.55 -0.27
C ARG A 47 29.59 0.32 -1.44
N LYS A 48 30.29 0.22 -2.57
CA LYS A 48 29.95 0.95 -3.79
C LYS A 48 28.57 0.57 -4.32
N ILE A 49 28.26 -0.73 -4.40
CA ILE A 49 26.95 -1.23 -4.82
C ILE A 49 25.83 -0.64 -3.93
N LEU A 50 26.05 -0.60 -2.61
CA LEU A 50 25.09 -0.02 -1.68
C LEU A 50 24.93 1.50 -1.89
N ASP A 51 26.03 2.24 -2.07
CA ASP A 51 25.99 3.68 -2.28
C ASP A 51 25.29 4.04 -3.61
N ASP A 52 25.54 3.27 -4.67
CA ASP A 52 24.89 3.42 -5.98
C ASP A 52 23.37 3.14 -5.86
N PHE A 53 23.00 2.04 -5.18
CA PHE A 53 21.59 1.70 -4.94
C PHE A 53 20.84 2.78 -4.15
N MET A 54 21.47 3.30 -3.08
CA MET A 54 20.87 4.37 -2.28
C MET A 54 20.70 5.65 -3.11
N THR A 55 21.70 6.00 -3.93
CA THR A 55 21.65 7.19 -4.79
C THR A 55 20.54 7.06 -5.84
N GLU A 56 20.44 5.91 -6.51
CA GLU A 56 19.39 5.65 -7.49
C GLU A 56 18.00 5.65 -6.84
N THR A 57 17.84 4.98 -5.71
CA THR A 57 16.56 4.89 -5.00
C THR A 57 16.09 6.27 -4.55
N ASN A 58 16.99 7.10 -4.01
CA ASN A 58 16.66 8.47 -3.62
C ASN A 58 16.22 9.32 -4.83
N ALA A 59 16.89 9.19 -5.98
CA ALA A 59 16.48 9.89 -7.19
C ALA A 59 15.08 9.46 -7.65
N ARG A 60 14.78 8.15 -7.64
CA ARG A 60 13.45 7.63 -7.98
C ARG A 60 12.36 8.14 -7.02
N VAL A 61 12.63 8.16 -5.72
CA VAL A 61 11.69 8.67 -4.71
C VAL A 61 11.42 10.16 -4.92
N ASN A 62 12.45 10.97 -5.19
CA ASN A 62 12.27 12.40 -5.47
C ASN A 62 11.38 12.64 -6.70
N ASN A 63 11.60 11.89 -7.79
CA ASN A 63 10.74 12.00 -8.97
C ASN A 63 9.28 11.65 -8.67
N ILE A 64 9.03 10.62 -7.85
CA ILE A 64 7.66 10.25 -7.43
C ILE A 64 7.02 11.37 -6.62
N ILE A 65 7.77 12.01 -5.72
CA ILE A 65 7.27 13.15 -4.93
C ILE A 65 6.85 14.29 -5.86
N GLU A 66 7.68 14.64 -6.85
CA GLU A 66 7.36 15.68 -7.84
C GLU A 66 6.11 15.35 -8.66
N ASP A 67 5.96 14.09 -9.10
CA ASP A 67 4.78 13.62 -9.82
C ASP A 67 3.51 13.71 -8.97
N VAL A 68 3.59 13.30 -7.69
CA VAL A 68 2.46 13.36 -6.75
C VAL A 68 2.08 14.80 -6.43
N MET A 69 3.05 15.70 -6.30
CA MET A 69 2.78 17.13 -6.12
C MET A 69 2.08 17.71 -7.36
N SER A 70 2.55 17.38 -8.56
CA SER A 70 1.93 17.82 -9.82
C SER A 70 0.49 17.29 -9.95
N LEU A 71 0.25 16.03 -9.61
CA LEU A 71 -1.09 15.44 -9.58
C LEU A 71 -2.01 16.15 -8.57
N THR A 72 -1.48 16.49 -7.40
CA THR A 72 -2.21 17.23 -6.36
C THR A 72 -2.69 18.58 -6.89
N ASP A 73 -1.84 19.30 -7.63
CA ASP A 73 -2.22 20.59 -8.23
C ASP A 73 -3.32 20.44 -9.29
N VAL A 74 -3.20 19.42 -10.16
CA VAL A 74 -4.24 19.13 -11.17
C VAL A 74 -5.58 18.81 -10.52
N VAL A 75 -5.60 17.96 -9.50
CA VAL A 75 -6.83 17.61 -8.76
C VAL A 75 -7.42 18.85 -8.09
N LYS A 76 -6.59 19.71 -7.50
CA LYS A 76 -7.02 20.95 -6.85
C LYS A 76 -7.66 21.93 -7.84
N ILE A 77 -7.10 22.08 -9.03
CA ILE A 77 -7.66 22.93 -10.10
C ILE A 77 -9.01 22.37 -10.56
N ASN A 78 -9.08 21.06 -10.81
CA ASN A 78 -10.31 20.42 -11.29
C ASN A 78 -11.44 20.50 -10.25
N LEU A 79 -11.12 20.34 -8.95
CA LEU A 79 -12.10 20.45 -7.88
C LEU A 79 -12.69 21.87 -7.79
N LYS A 80 -11.85 22.91 -7.91
CA LYS A 80 -12.32 24.30 -7.94
C LYS A 80 -13.24 24.56 -9.14
N SER A 81 -12.85 24.08 -10.32
CA SER A 81 -13.69 24.19 -11.52
C SER A 81 -15.05 23.51 -11.33
N LEU A 82 -15.07 22.33 -10.70
CA LEU A 82 -16.31 21.62 -10.41
C LEU A 82 -17.17 22.36 -9.38
N GLU A 83 -16.56 22.93 -8.35
CA GLU A 83 -17.24 23.76 -7.35
C GLU A 83 -17.91 24.98 -8.01
N ASP A 84 -17.21 25.65 -8.93
CA ASP A 84 -17.74 26.77 -9.71
C ASP A 84 -18.92 26.34 -10.59
N GLU A 85 -18.80 25.22 -11.32
CA GLU A 85 -19.89 24.66 -12.14
C GLU A 85 -21.14 24.33 -11.31
N VAL A 86 -20.96 23.71 -10.14
CA VAL A 86 -22.06 23.38 -9.22
C VAL A 86 -22.75 24.65 -8.69
N ALA A 87 -21.98 25.70 -8.36
CA ALA A 87 -22.53 26.97 -7.90
C ALA A 87 -23.41 27.63 -8.98
N LEU A 88 -22.99 27.58 -10.26
CA LEU A 88 -23.78 28.10 -11.39
C LEU A 88 -25.10 27.34 -11.55
N VAL A 89 -25.07 26.00 -11.53
CA VAL A 89 -26.28 25.16 -11.65
C VAL A 89 -27.27 25.44 -10.51
N LYS A 90 -26.78 25.62 -9.29
CA LYS A 90 -27.62 25.94 -8.12
C LYS A 90 -28.34 27.30 -8.27
N ASN A 91 -27.69 28.28 -8.89
CA ASN A 91 -28.23 29.61 -9.13
C ASN A 91 -29.20 29.67 -10.33
N ASP A 92 -29.05 28.77 -11.31
CA ASP A 92 -30.00 28.66 -12.43
C ASP A 92 -31.30 27.94 -12.04
N HIS A 93 -31.25 27.00 -11.08
CA HIS A 93 -32.43 26.31 -10.56
C HIS A 93 -33.33 27.18 -9.68
N SER A 94 -32.81 28.24 -9.06
CA SER A 94 -33.63 29.20 -8.31
C SER A 94 -34.40 30.18 -9.22
N LYS A 95 -34.16 30.15 -10.54
CA LYS A 95 -34.74 31.09 -11.52
C LYS A 95 -35.81 30.52 -12.44
N LYS A 96 -36.14 29.22 -12.35
CA LYS A 96 -37.16 28.59 -13.22
C LYS A 96 -38.05 27.58 -12.47
N GLU A 97 -39.12 28.10 -11.87
CA GLU A 97 -40.39 27.37 -11.81
C GLU A 97 -40.90 27.19 -13.25
N GLY A 98 -40.66 26.03 -13.86
CA GLY A 98 -41.29 25.70 -15.15
C GLY A 98 -40.47 24.82 -16.09
N LYS A 99 -40.89 23.55 -16.15
CA LYS A 99 -40.72 22.57 -17.25
C LYS A 99 -39.36 21.87 -17.45
N LYS A 100 -39.47 20.54 -17.20
CA LYS A 100 -38.75 19.37 -17.73
C LYS A 100 -37.26 19.19 -17.35
N LYS A 101 -37.06 18.23 -16.44
CA LYS A 101 -35.78 17.65 -16.02
C LYS A 101 -35.13 16.90 -17.19
N THR A 102 -34.14 17.52 -17.84
CA THR A 102 -33.14 16.81 -18.63
C THR A 102 -31.92 16.66 -17.75
N GLY A 103 -31.67 15.44 -17.25
CA GLY A 103 -30.56 15.15 -16.34
C GLY A 103 -29.22 15.45 -17.01
N VAL A 104 -28.41 16.31 -16.38
CA VAL A 104 -27.09 16.68 -16.87
C VAL A 104 -26.12 15.59 -16.43
N LEU A 105 -25.62 14.81 -17.40
CA LEU A 105 -24.57 13.80 -17.21
C LEU A 105 -23.22 14.52 -17.28
N SER A 106 -22.55 14.73 -16.14
CA SER A 106 -21.17 15.20 -16.15
C SER A 106 -20.23 14.06 -16.55
N ALA A 107 -19.59 14.18 -17.71
CA ALA A 107 -18.53 13.30 -18.15
C ALA A 107 -17.17 13.91 -17.78
N LEU A 108 -16.35 13.17 -17.02
CA LEU A 108 -14.94 13.52 -16.78
C LEU A 108 -14.18 13.37 -18.12
N GLN A 109 -13.97 14.47 -18.83
CA GLN A 109 -13.10 14.49 -20.00
C GLN A 109 -11.68 14.87 -19.57
N LEU A 110 -10.82 13.87 -19.39
CA LEU A 110 -9.39 14.06 -19.21
C LEU A 110 -8.79 14.51 -20.55
N LYS A 111 -8.42 15.79 -20.66
CA LYS A 111 -7.93 16.43 -21.91
C LYS A 111 -6.47 16.07 -22.23
N THR A 112 -5.79 15.41 -21.29
CA THR A 112 -4.40 14.95 -21.39
C THR A 112 -4.28 13.61 -20.67
N GLY A 113 -3.81 12.59 -21.39
CA GLY A 113 -3.70 11.20 -20.91
C GLY A 113 -2.87 11.05 -19.64
N LEU A 114 -3.21 10.02 -18.88
CA LEU A 114 -2.51 9.58 -17.68
C LEU A 114 -1.14 9.02 -18.15
N ARG A 115 -0.11 9.87 -18.12
CA ARG A 115 1.28 9.64 -18.60
C ARG A 115 1.55 9.98 -20.07
N LYS A 116 2.76 10.48 -20.29
CA LYS A 116 3.35 10.67 -21.63
C LYS A 116 3.66 9.28 -22.21
N GLY A 117 2.91 8.85 -23.23
CA GLY A 117 3.24 7.70 -24.08
C GLY A 117 2.20 6.58 -24.22
N GLU A 118 1.07 6.60 -23.49
CA GLU A 118 0.06 5.53 -23.55
C GLU A 118 -1.37 6.07 -23.50
N GLU A 119 -2.30 5.44 -24.22
CA GLU A 119 -3.73 5.74 -24.19
C GLU A 119 -4.40 5.01 -23.01
N THR A 120 -5.06 5.74 -22.11
CA THR A 120 -5.78 5.16 -20.95
C THR A 120 -7.21 5.67 -20.92
N TYR A 121 -8.19 4.75 -20.95
CA TYR A 121 -9.61 5.06 -20.77
C TYR A 121 -10.13 4.41 -19.49
N LEU A 122 -10.49 5.23 -18.49
CA LEU A 122 -11.26 4.78 -17.32
C LEU A 122 -12.67 5.34 -17.42
N ALA A 123 -13.64 4.46 -17.68
CA ALA A 123 -15.05 4.77 -17.58
C ALA A 123 -15.66 3.92 -16.44
N ALA A 124 -15.93 4.54 -15.31
CA ALA A 124 -16.78 3.96 -14.26
C ALA A 124 -18.13 4.70 -14.27
N LEU A 125 -19.17 4.03 -14.75
CA LEU A 125 -20.55 4.51 -14.61
C LEU A 125 -21.00 4.29 -13.17
N VAL A 126 -21.10 5.38 -12.39
CA VAL A 126 -21.71 5.35 -11.05
C VAL A 126 -23.17 5.79 -11.19
N GLU A 127 -24.09 4.85 -11.08
CA GLU A 127 -25.52 5.13 -11.02
C GLU A 127 -25.89 5.55 -9.59
N ILE A 128 -26.14 6.84 -9.38
CA ILE A 128 -26.63 7.36 -8.09
C ILE A 128 -28.14 7.12 -8.05
N LYS A 129 -28.58 6.15 -7.24
CA LYS A 129 -30.00 6.00 -6.90
C LYS A 129 -30.41 7.11 -5.92
N PRO A 130 -31.62 7.70 -6.05
CA PRO A 130 -32.09 8.72 -5.13
C PRO A 130 -32.28 8.14 -3.72
N ASP A 131 -32.00 8.98 -2.72
CA ASP A 131 -31.95 8.62 -1.31
C ASP A 131 -33.18 7.80 -0.86
N THR A 132 -32.91 6.59 -0.34
CA THR A 132 -33.91 5.79 0.36
C THR A 132 -33.79 6.11 1.84
N THR A 133 -34.76 6.84 2.38
CA THR A 133 -34.91 7.02 3.83
C THR A 133 -35.46 5.73 4.42
N VAL A 134 -34.62 4.99 5.14
CA VAL A 134 -35.06 3.83 5.94
C VAL A 134 -35.40 4.35 7.33
N GLU A 135 -36.67 4.38 7.69
CA GLU A 135 -37.10 4.61 9.07
C GLU A 135 -36.63 3.45 9.95
N VAL A 136 -35.93 3.78 11.04
CA VAL A 136 -35.51 2.82 12.07
C VAL A 136 -36.71 2.54 12.97
N PRO A 137 -37.23 1.31 13.06
CA PRO A 137 -38.32 1.00 13.98
C PRO A 137 -37.80 1.03 15.42
N ASP A 138 -38.39 1.90 16.23
CA ASP A 138 -38.17 1.94 17.68
C ASP A 138 -39.13 0.91 18.32
N GLU A 139 -38.61 -0.25 18.75
CA GLU A 139 -39.45 -1.27 19.40
C GLU A 139 -38.80 -1.78 20.69
N ALA A 140 -39.14 -1.09 21.78
CA ALA A 140 -39.06 -1.63 23.12
C ALA A 140 -40.34 -2.45 23.41
N THR A 141 -40.14 -3.61 24.02
CA THR A 141 -41.07 -4.44 24.81
C THR A 141 -41.83 -5.61 24.16
N ALA A 142 -41.83 -6.70 24.95
CA ALA A 142 -42.75 -7.85 24.98
C ALA A 142 -42.45 -9.06 24.07
N ALA A 143 -41.58 -9.92 24.60
CA ALA A 143 -41.38 -11.29 24.14
C ALA A 143 -42.66 -12.14 24.17
N HIS A 144 -42.91 -12.77 23.03
CA HIS A 144 -43.43 -14.13 22.82
C HIS A 144 -44.70 -14.57 23.57
N ALA A 145 -45.83 -14.44 22.87
CA ALA A 145 -46.93 -15.40 22.95
C ALA A 145 -47.04 -16.14 21.60
N ALA A 146 -46.61 -17.39 21.54
CA ALA A 146 -47.00 -18.33 20.48
C ALA A 146 -47.22 -19.71 21.10
N ILE A 147 -48.51 -19.99 21.34
CA ILE A 147 -49.08 -21.27 21.70
C ILE A 147 -48.97 -22.18 20.48
N ALA A 148 -48.29 -23.32 20.60
CA ALA A 148 -48.44 -24.46 19.72
C ALA A 148 -48.65 -25.71 20.60
N LEU A 149 -49.85 -26.26 20.49
CA LEU A 149 -50.36 -27.43 21.19
C LEU A 149 -49.77 -28.73 20.60
N ASP A 150 -49.79 -29.77 21.45
CA ASP A 150 -49.62 -31.21 21.18
C ASP A 150 -48.22 -31.75 21.53
N GLY A 151 -48.03 -32.77 22.38
CA GLY A 151 -48.95 -33.64 23.09
C GLY A 151 -48.16 -34.83 23.65
N ARG A 152 -48.32 -35.07 24.97
CA ARG A 152 -48.10 -36.34 25.69
C ARG A 152 -46.67 -36.85 25.92
N ASN A 153 -46.26 -36.76 27.18
CA ASN A 153 -45.38 -37.74 27.82
C ASN A 153 -46.25 -38.77 28.57
N PRO A 154 -46.19 -40.08 28.27
CA PRO A 154 -46.68 -41.11 29.19
C PRO A 154 -45.53 -41.86 29.86
N SER A 155 -45.61 -41.92 31.19
CA SER A 155 -44.73 -42.58 32.14
C SER A 155 -44.57 -44.10 31.89
N PRO A 156 -43.45 -44.73 32.33
CA PRO A 156 -43.25 -46.17 32.19
C PRO A 156 -44.14 -47.00 33.17
N PRO A 157 -44.56 -48.22 32.80
CA PRO A 157 -45.53 -49.00 33.56
C PRO A 157 -44.95 -49.66 34.80
N ARG A 158 -45.69 -49.58 35.92
CA ARG A 158 -45.48 -50.42 37.13
C ARG A 158 -45.89 -51.86 36.83
N LYS A 159 -44.96 -52.80 36.92
CA LYS A 159 -45.29 -54.24 37.00
C LYS A 159 -45.76 -54.57 38.42
N ARG A 160 -46.93 -55.18 38.55
CA ARG A 160 -47.29 -56.02 39.70
C ARG A 160 -47.71 -57.39 39.16
N GLU A 161 -47.19 -58.38 39.87
CA GLU A 161 -47.20 -59.84 39.75
C GLU A 161 -48.56 -60.49 39.45
N PRO A 162 -48.53 -61.78 39.10
CA PRO A 162 -48.88 -62.79 40.10
C PRO A 162 -47.70 -63.61 40.64
#